data_AF-A0AA38MMG5-F1
#
_entry.id   AF-A0AA38MMG5-F1
#
_cell.length_a   1.000
_cell.length_b   1.000
_cell.length_c   1.000
_cell.angle_alpha   90.00
_cell.angle_beta   90.00
_cell.angle_gamma   90.00
#
_symmetry.space_group_name_H-M   'P 1'
#
loop_
_entity.id
_entity.type
_entity.pdbx_description
1 polymer ?
#
loop_
_entity_poly.entity_id
_entity_poly.type
_entity_poly.pdbx_seq_one_letter_code
_entity_poly.pdbx_strand_id
1 'polypeptide(L)'
;MYITHFCGPTATVLFFGLYPIAELLRGNRKLPFNAWYPYDYKISPIYELTYFHQLTAPFTMAQIQVHTDCLSINLIAILIAQLDILADNVKNISRTKYQQSDKASEMMETELLDCIQHHKEILS
;
A
#
# COMPACT_ATOMS: atom_id res chain seq x y z
N MET A 1 -12.79 -12.56 -1.87
CA MET A 1 -13.12 -11.45 -0.96
C MET A 1 -12.17 -10.25 -1.09
N TYR A 2 -10.87 -10.44 -1.36
CA TYR A 2 -9.93 -9.34 -1.65
C TYR A 2 -10.18 -8.65 -3.00
N ILE A 3 -10.47 -9.43 -4.06
CA ILE A 3 -10.74 -8.90 -5.41
C ILE A 3 -11.99 -8.00 -5.43
N THR A 4 -12.99 -8.31 -4.60
CA THR A 4 -14.24 -7.53 -4.49
C THR A 4 -14.04 -6.18 -3.79
N HIS A 5 -13.10 -6.07 -2.85
CA HIS A 5 -12.77 -4.79 -2.18
C HIS A 5 -11.97 -3.85 -3.08
N PHE A 6 -11.10 -4.40 -3.93
CA PHE A 6 -10.29 -3.64 -4.87
C PHE A 6 -11.06 -3.15 -6.11
N CYS A 7 -12.06 -3.92 -6.56
CA CYS A 7 -12.86 -3.60 -7.72
C CYS A 7 -13.81 -2.41 -7.48
N GLY A 8 -14.27 -2.21 -6.24
CA GLY A 8 -15.25 -1.17 -5.90
C GLY A 8 -14.79 0.26 -6.21
N PRO A 9 -13.65 0.73 -5.67
CA PRO A 9 -13.18 2.10 -5.90
C PRO A 9 -12.83 2.35 -7.36
N THR A 10 -12.19 1.38 -8.02
CA THR A 10 -11.79 1.48 -9.43
C THR A 10 -13.00 1.50 -10.37
N ALA A 11 -13.99 0.64 -10.14
CA ALA A 11 -15.26 0.66 -10.88
C ALA A 11 -16.04 1.97 -10.65
N THR A 12 -15.98 2.53 -9.45
CA THR A 12 -16.62 3.81 -9.13
C THR A 12 -16.01 4.95 -9.93
N VAL A 13 -14.68 5.07 -9.94
CA VAL A 13 -13.99 6.11 -10.73
C VAL A 13 -14.28 5.97 -12.23
N LEU A 14 -14.31 4.73 -12.75
CA LEU A 14 -14.68 4.47 -14.14
C LEU A 14 -16.13 4.89 -14.43
N PHE A 15 -17.07 4.55 -13.56
CA PHE A 15 -18.48 4.90 -13.72
C PHE A 15 -18.68 6.43 -13.71
N PHE A 16 -18.07 7.14 -12.77
CA PHE A 16 -18.13 8.60 -12.67
C PHE A 16 -17.40 9.31 -13.83
N GLY A 17 -16.35 8.72 -14.39
CA GLY A 17 -15.68 9.25 -15.58
C GLY A 17 -16.47 9.02 -16.86
N LEU A 18 -17.09 7.85 -17.03
CA LEU A 18 -17.84 7.49 -18.25
C LEU A 18 -19.20 8.19 -18.35
N TYR A 19 -19.87 8.46 -17.23
CA TYR A 19 -21.16 9.17 -17.19
C TYR A 19 -21.16 10.51 -17.96
N PRO A 20 -20.23 11.45 -17.69
CA PRO A 20 -20.15 12.71 -18.42
C PRO A 20 -19.65 12.55 -19.87
N ILE A 21 -18.91 11.48 -20.20
CA ILE A 21 -18.56 11.17 -21.62
C ILE A 21 -19.82 10.75 -22.38
N ALA A 22 -20.68 9.93 -21.78
CA ALA A 22 -21.96 9.56 -22.37
C ALA A 22 -22.92 10.75 -22.52
N GLU A 23 -22.84 11.77 -21.64
CA GLU A 23 -23.55 13.04 -21.81
C GLU A 23 -22.91 13.91 -22.91
N LEU A 24 -21.58 13.93 -23.02
CA LEU A 24 -20.85 14.66 -24.08
C LEU A 24 -21.21 14.15 -25.47
N LEU A 25 -21.32 12.82 -25.64
CA LEU A 25 -21.77 12.19 -26.89
C LEU A 25 -23.22 12.57 -27.26
N ARG A 26 -24.03 12.95 -26.27
CA ARG A 26 -25.39 13.48 -26.45
C ARG A 26 -25.44 15.00 -26.66
N GLY A 27 -24.29 15.65 -26.81
CA GLY A 27 -24.16 17.10 -27.00
C GLY A 27 -24.18 17.92 -25.71
N ASN A 28 -24.30 17.27 -24.55
CA ASN A 28 -24.35 17.94 -23.25
C ASN A 28 -22.97 17.98 -22.59
N ARG A 29 -22.34 19.15 -22.57
CA ARG A 29 -21.08 19.39 -21.84
C ARG A 29 -21.35 19.52 -20.34
N LYS A 30 -21.37 18.37 -19.65
CA LYS A 30 -21.48 18.27 -18.19
C LYS A 30 -20.17 17.78 -17.59
N LEU A 31 -19.74 18.42 -16.52
CA LEU A 31 -18.59 18.00 -15.74
C LEU A 31 -18.96 16.78 -14.85
N PRO A 32 -17.99 15.87 -14.56
CA PRO A 32 -18.18 14.74 -13.65
C PRO A 32 -18.71 15.17 -12.27
N PHE A 33 -18.18 16.28 -11.74
CA PHE A 33 -18.61 16.85 -10.47
C PHE A 33 -19.16 18.25 -10.69
N ASN A 34 -20.34 18.52 -10.13
CA ASN A 34 -20.94 19.85 -10.16
C ASN A 34 -20.17 20.76 -9.19
N ALA A 35 -19.43 21.72 -9.73
CA ALA A 35 -18.69 22.72 -8.98
C ALA A 35 -18.87 24.09 -9.63
N TRP A 36 -18.88 25.14 -8.82
CA TRP A 36 -18.92 26.51 -9.32
C TRP A 36 -17.52 26.97 -9.69
N TYR A 37 -17.34 27.45 -10.91
CA TYR A 37 -16.09 28.02 -11.39
C TYR A 37 -16.31 29.49 -11.77
N PRO A 38 -15.36 30.39 -11.46
CA PRO A 38 -15.45 31.81 -11.84
C PRO A 38 -15.15 32.07 -13.34
N TYR A 39 -15.19 31.03 -14.18
CA TYR A 39 -14.92 31.07 -15.61
C TYR A 39 -15.91 30.16 -16.36
N ASP A 40 -16.13 30.42 -17.66
CA ASP A 40 -16.96 29.55 -18.49
C ASP A 40 -16.20 28.28 -18.88
N TYR A 41 -16.41 27.24 -18.09
CA TYR A 41 -15.80 25.93 -18.31
C TYR A 41 -16.38 25.18 -19.52
N LYS A 42 -17.45 25.65 -20.18
CA LYS A 42 -18.05 24.93 -21.33
C LYS A 42 -17.28 25.15 -22.63
N ILE A 43 -16.41 26.15 -22.66
CA ILE A 43 -15.60 26.54 -23.82
C ILE A 43 -14.38 25.60 -23.91
N SER A 44 -14.08 25.08 -25.11
CA SER A 44 -12.83 24.33 -25.36
C SER A 44 -11.67 25.34 -25.50
N PRO A 45 -10.48 25.10 -24.90
CA PRO A 45 -10.00 23.85 -24.26
C PRO A 45 -10.21 23.77 -22.74
N ILE A 46 -10.79 24.79 -22.11
CA ILE A 46 -10.94 24.90 -20.64
C ILE A 46 -11.80 23.76 -20.08
N TYR A 47 -12.81 23.33 -20.83
CA TYR A 47 -13.65 22.17 -20.51
C TYR A 47 -12.82 20.90 -20.29
N GLU A 48 -11.93 20.59 -21.25
CA GLU A 48 -11.14 19.36 -21.26
C GLU A 48 -10.12 19.37 -20.10
N LEU A 49 -9.50 20.52 -19.84
CA LEU A 49 -8.57 20.68 -18.72
C LEU A 49 -9.27 20.52 -17.37
N THR A 50 -10.43 21.17 -17.19
CA THR A 50 -11.22 21.08 -15.94
C THR A 50 -11.75 19.66 -15.73
N TYR A 51 -12.17 19.01 -16.81
CA TYR A 51 -12.60 17.61 -16.81
C TYR A 51 -11.45 16.68 -16.36
N PHE A 52 -10.27 16.82 -16.95
CA PHE A 52 -9.09 16.04 -16.58
C PHE A 52 -8.73 16.28 -15.10
N HIS A 53 -8.70 17.54 -14.68
CA HIS A 53 -8.43 17.89 -13.28
C HIS A 53 -9.41 17.19 -12.31
N GLN A 54 -10.72 17.23 -12.61
CA GLN A 54 -11.73 16.57 -11.79
C GLN A 54 -11.59 15.04 -11.74
N LEU A 55 -10.97 14.41 -12.74
CA LEU A 55 -10.68 12.97 -12.70
C LEU A 55 -9.39 12.64 -11.94
N THR A 56 -8.40 13.53 -11.93
CA THR A 56 -7.13 13.26 -11.24
C THR A 56 -7.31 13.08 -9.74
N ALA A 57 -8.14 13.91 -9.09
CA ALA A 57 -8.38 13.83 -7.66
C ALA A 57 -8.95 12.47 -7.21
N PRO A 58 -10.12 12.00 -7.71
CA PRO A 58 -10.66 10.70 -7.32
C PRO A 58 -9.78 9.53 -7.75
N PHE A 59 -9.03 9.63 -8.86
CA PHE A 59 -8.05 8.63 -9.25
C PHE A 59 -6.93 8.49 -8.21
N THR A 60 -6.31 9.62 -7.81
CA THR A 60 -5.27 9.60 -6.78
C THR A 60 -5.78 9.11 -5.44
N MET A 61 -7.01 9.50 -5.04
CA MET A 61 -7.63 9.00 -3.81
C MET A 61 -7.84 7.50 -3.84
N ALA A 62 -8.30 6.94 -4.96
CA ALA A 62 -8.45 5.49 -5.12
C ALA A 62 -7.11 4.75 -5.01
N GLN A 63 -6.02 5.31 -5.58
CA GLN A 63 -4.68 4.73 -5.45
C GLN A 63 -4.16 4.78 -4.00
N ILE A 64 -4.33 5.92 -3.33
CA ILE A 64 -3.91 6.09 -1.93
C ILE A 64 -4.64 5.09 -1.03
N GLN A 65 -5.95 4.91 -1.24
CA GLN A 65 -6.74 3.95 -0.47
C GLN A 65 -6.21 2.52 -0.64
N VAL A 66 -5.99 2.11 -1.89
CA VAL A 66 -5.41 0.80 -2.25
C VAL A 66 -4.06 0.59 -1.58
N HIS A 67 -3.16 1.56 -1.66
CA HIS A 67 -1.84 1.47 -1.04
C HIS A 67 -1.92 1.42 0.49
N THR A 68 -2.83 2.19 1.09
CA THR A 68 -3.03 2.22 2.54
C THR A 68 -3.51 0.88 3.07
N ASP A 69 -4.46 0.25 2.39
CA ASP A 69 -4.98 -1.07 2.77
C ASP A 69 -3.90 -2.15 2.64
N CYS A 70 -3.14 -2.14 1.53
CA CYS A 70 -2.01 -3.04 1.33
C CYS A 70 -0.93 -2.84 2.39
N LEU A 71 -0.52 -1.60 2.66
CA LEU A 71 0.50 -1.29 3.66
C LEU A 71 0.06 -1.78 5.04
N SER A 72 -1.18 -1.52 5.41
CA SER A 72 -1.74 -1.93 6.71
C SER A 72 -1.70 -3.45 6.89
N ILE A 73 -2.13 -4.22 5.89
CA ILE A 73 -2.11 -5.69 5.93
C ILE A 73 -0.67 -6.20 6.01
N ASN A 74 0.26 -5.64 5.23
CA ASN A 74 1.66 -6.07 5.24
C ASN A 74 2.33 -5.78 6.60
N LEU A 75 2.08 -4.61 7.19
CA LEU A 75 2.60 -4.27 8.51
C LEU A 75 2.08 -5.22 9.58
N ILE A 76 0.78 -5.54 9.57
CA ILE A 76 0.19 -6.51 10.50
C ILE A 76 0.81 -7.89 10.29
N ALA A 77 0.98 -8.34 9.05
CA ALA A 77 1.58 -9.64 8.75
C ALA A 77 3.04 -9.74 9.24
N ILE A 78 3.83 -8.69 9.02
CA ILE A 78 5.21 -8.62 9.53
C ILE A 78 5.21 -8.62 11.05
N LEU A 79 4.34 -7.84 11.69
CA LEU A 79 4.24 -7.78 13.14
C LEU A 79 3.88 -9.15 13.74
N ILE A 80 2.93 -9.88 13.15
CA ILE A 80 2.58 -11.24 13.58
C ILE A 80 3.79 -12.16 13.43
N ALA A 81 4.47 -12.15 12.29
CA ALA A 81 5.65 -12.99 12.07
C ALA A 81 6.78 -12.69 13.07
N GLN A 82 7.01 -11.41 13.39
CA GLN A 82 8.01 -11.00 14.39
C GLN A 82 7.62 -11.45 15.81
N LEU A 83 6.33 -11.39 16.15
CA LEU A 83 5.82 -11.90 17.41
C LEU A 83 5.93 -13.43 17.52
N ASP A 84 5.68 -14.16 16.42
CA ASP A 84 5.84 -15.61 16.38
C ASP A 84 7.30 -16.01 16.56
N ILE A 85 8.23 -15.34 15.85
CA ILE A 85 9.68 -15.54 16.03
C ILE A 85 10.08 -15.24 17.48
N LEU A 86 9.59 -14.14 18.07
CA LEU A 86 9.86 -13.81 19.46
C LEU A 86 9.30 -14.87 20.43
N ALA A 87 8.08 -15.34 20.20
CA ALA A 87 7.45 -16.37 21.02
C ALA A 87 8.22 -17.69 20.94
N ASP A 88 8.67 -18.08 19.74
CA ASP A 88 9.48 -19.27 19.54
C ASP A 88 10.88 -19.11 20.13
N ASN A 89 11.49 -17.92 20.06
CA ASN A 89 12.75 -17.63 20.74
C ASN A 89 12.61 -17.72 22.26
N VAL A 90 11.53 -17.21 22.86
CA VAL A 90 11.29 -17.30 24.31
C VAL A 90 11.03 -18.75 24.74
N LYS A 91 10.24 -19.51 23.97
CA LYS A 91 10.04 -20.95 24.21
C LYS A 91 11.35 -21.71 24.07
N ASN A 92 12.13 -21.39 23.05
CA ASN A 92 13.43 -22.01 22.82
C ASN A 92 14.39 -21.67 23.95
N ILE A 93 14.46 -20.42 24.45
CA ILE A 93 15.23 -20.02 25.65
C ILE A 93 14.75 -20.76 26.90
N SER A 94 13.45 -20.97 27.06
CA SER A 94 12.92 -21.72 28.21
C SER A 94 13.31 -23.20 28.14
N ARG A 95 13.28 -23.78 26.94
CA ARG A 95 13.69 -25.17 26.67
C ARG A 95 15.20 -25.34 26.66
N THR A 96 15.96 -24.35 26.18
CA THR A 96 17.42 -24.29 26.30
C THR A 96 17.79 -24.03 27.74
N LYS A 97 17.22 -23.14 28.55
CA LYS A 97 17.49 -23.17 30.01
C LYS A 97 17.28 -24.54 30.67
N TYR A 98 16.46 -25.41 30.05
CA TYR A 98 16.32 -26.83 30.38
C TYR A 98 17.32 -27.80 29.69
N GLN A 99 17.89 -27.48 28.50
CA GLN A 99 18.83 -28.29 27.67
C GLN A 99 20.27 -27.70 27.54
N GLN A 100 20.46 -26.46 27.96
CA GLN A 100 21.49 -25.44 27.77
C GLN A 100 21.68 -24.71 29.10
N SER A 101 22.24 -25.42 30.06
CA SER A 101 23.31 -24.77 30.79
C SER A 101 24.60 -24.72 29.94
N ASP A 102 24.73 -25.49 28.82
CA ASP A 102 26.06 -25.76 28.20
C ASP A 102 26.28 -25.48 26.69
N LYS A 103 25.53 -25.95 25.67
CA LYS A 103 25.93 -25.91 24.21
C LYS A 103 25.56 -24.75 23.22
N ALA A 104 24.29 -24.42 22.99
CA ALA A 104 23.68 -23.32 22.23
C ALA A 104 24.18 -21.87 22.46
N SER A 105 24.70 -21.47 23.63
CA SER A 105 25.35 -20.16 23.83
C SER A 105 26.62 -20.08 23.00
N GLU A 106 27.42 -21.15 23.03
CA GLU A 106 28.70 -21.24 22.30
C GLU A 106 28.46 -21.19 20.78
N MET A 107 27.42 -21.86 20.30
CA MET A 107 27.12 -21.94 18.87
C MET A 107 26.56 -20.62 18.31
N MET A 108 25.73 -19.92 19.09
CA MET A 108 25.17 -18.63 18.68
C MET A 108 26.22 -17.51 18.66
N GLU A 109 27.20 -17.55 19.57
CA GLU A 109 28.30 -16.59 19.59
C GLU A 109 29.24 -16.77 18.39
N THR A 110 29.44 -18.01 17.95
CA THR A 110 30.30 -18.35 16.80
C THR A 110 29.70 -17.87 15.47
N GLU A 111 28.40 -18.11 15.24
CA GLU A 111 27.69 -17.64 14.03
C GLU A 111 27.60 -16.11 13.96
N LEU A 112 27.46 -15.45 15.11
CA LEU A 112 27.39 -13.99 15.17
C LEU A 112 28.75 -13.35 14.84
N LEU A 113 29.84 -13.96 15.30
CA LEU A 113 31.21 -13.55 14.95
C LEU A 113 31.48 -13.70 13.44
N ASP A 114 30.99 -14.77 12.82
CA ASP A 114 31.19 -15.02 11.38
C ASP A 114 30.43 -13.99 10.52
N CYS A 115 29.21 -13.64 10.92
CA CYS A 115 28.45 -12.56 10.28
C CYS A 115 29.14 -11.19 10.40
N ILE A 116 29.71 -10.87 11.56
CA ILE A 116 30.42 -9.60 11.78
C ILE A 116 31.70 -9.55 10.95
N GLN A 117 32.44 -10.66 10.87
CA GLN A 117 33.65 -10.79 10.09
C GLN A 117 33.36 -10.60 8.59
N HIS A 118 32.33 -11.28 8.08
CA HIS A 118 31.92 -11.17 6.69
C HIS A 118 31.47 -9.76 6.32
N HIS A 119 30.72 -9.10 7.20
CA HIS A 119 30.26 -7.73 6.98
C HIS A 119 31.42 -6.71 6.99
N LYS A 120 32.47 -6.98 7.78
CA LYS A 120 33.68 -6.15 7.83
C LYS A 120 34.54 -6.29 6.57
N GLU A 121 34.59 -7.48 5.96
CA GLU A 121 35.31 -7.70 4.69
C GLU A 121 34.60 -7.04 3.50
N ILE A 122 33.27 -6.96 3.50
CA ILE A 122 32.50 -6.28 2.44
C ILE A 122 32.70 -4.76 2.47
N LEU A 123 33.03 -4.18 3.63
CA LEU A 123 33.20 -2.74 3.82
C LEU A 123 34.65 -2.25 3.68
N SER A 124 35.61 -3.16 3.41
CA SER A 124 37.02 -2.83 3.11
C SER A 124 37.29 -2.85 1.61
#